data_AF-T0SZD3-F1
#
_entry.id   AF-T0SZD3-F1
#
_cell.length_a   1.000
_cell.length_b   1.000
_cell.length_c   1.000
_cell.angle_alpha   90.00
_cell.angle_beta   90.00
_cell.angle_gamma   90.00
#
_symmetry.space_group_name_H-M   'P 1'
#
loop_
_entity.id
_entity.type
_entity.pdbx_description
1 polymer ?
#
loop_
_entity_poly.entity_id
_entity_poly.type
_entity_poly.pdbx_seq_one_letter_code
_entity_poly.pdbx_strand_id
1 'polypeptide(L)'
;MGRVVLKNIVLFCILVFIDQVSKKWGSGLSTFHLNHGIMFGMLKDSSLFLRLTTLASIFGFLFSVYLILVYLLSSQLKVMKLGMTLLISGIFGNVLDKIILGASVDFIPLGPFSFNIADVFQWVGAGIILFKVFRKEDVIWYPGNKRGRVLVFRKEQFRFAAKLTLAVLCSSLIFGIFCFSFVQAVLFENRVFNSQYLWHFSISYTFLTLIFGTIVFLSGLILSHKTAGPIYAFINYLNDLIAGKENPKFKLREGDNYLELEKVAAQVEGHLKAKQ
;
A
#
# COMPACT_ATOMS: atom_id res chain seq x y z
N MET A 1 -12.71 -8.24 -2.97
CA MET A 1 -11.40 -7.56 -2.79
C MET A 1 -10.73 -7.18 -4.11
N GLY A 2 -10.54 -8.12 -5.06
CA GLY A 2 -9.81 -7.85 -6.33
C GLY A 2 -10.37 -6.70 -7.18
N ARG A 3 -11.70 -6.54 -7.26
CA ARG A 3 -12.33 -5.40 -7.96
C ARG A 3 -11.93 -4.02 -7.40
N VAL A 4 -11.61 -3.93 -6.10
CA VAL A 4 -11.18 -2.66 -5.48
C VAL A 4 -9.75 -2.34 -5.89
N VAL A 5 -8.84 -3.31 -5.85
CA VAL A 5 -7.45 -3.13 -6.32
C VAL A 5 -7.45 -2.73 -7.80
N LEU A 6 -8.20 -3.44 -8.63
CA LEU A 6 -8.31 -3.14 -10.06
C LEU A 6 -8.81 -1.70 -10.30
N LYS A 7 -9.86 -1.26 -9.60
CA LYS A 7 -10.36 0.13 -9.70
C LYS A 7 -9.29 1.17 -9.35
N ASN A 8 -8.48 0.92 -8.33
CA ASN A 8 -7.42 1.84 -7.92
C ASN A 8 -6.22 1.81 -8.88
N ILE A 9 -5.93 0.67 -9.53
CA ILE A 9 -4.93 0.57 -10.60
C ILE A 9 -5.40 1.35 -11.84
N VAL A 10 -6.67 1.18 -12.25
CA VAL A 10 -7.25 1.94 -13.35
C VAL A 10 -7.21 3.44 -13.06
N LEU A 11 -7.59 3.85 -11.85
CA LEU A 11 -7.49 5.25 -11.43
C LEU A 11 -6.05 5.76 -11.44
N PHE A 12 -5.09 4.98 -10.95
CA PHE A 12 -3.66 5.30 -11.03
C PHE A 12 -3.24 5.58 -12.49
N CYS A 13 -3.58 4.69 -13.42
CA CYS A 13 -3.26 4.86 -14.84
C CYS A 13 -3.90 6.13 -15.44
N ILE A 14 -5.16 6.41 -15.10
CA ILE A 14 -5.86 7.63 -15.55
C ILE A 14 -5.15 8.89 -15.03
N LEU A 15 -4.78 8.92 -13.75
CA LEU A 15 -4.10 10.08 -13.16
C LEU A 15 -2.74 10.31 -13.79
N VAL A 16 -1.95 9.25 -14.00
CA VAL A 16 -0.67 9.33 -14.71
C VAL A 16 -0.88 9.84 -16.13
N PHE A 17 -1.91 9.36 -16.85
CA PHE A 17 -2.23 9.85 -18.18
C PHE A 17 -2.56 11.35 -18.18
N ILE A 18 -3.38 11.81 -17.23
CA ILE A 18 -3.72 13.23 -17.07
C ILE A 18 -2.47 14.07 -16.85
N ASP A 19 -1.58 13.64 -15.95
CA ASP A 19 -0.31 14.33 -15.69
C ASP A 19 0.55 14.43 -16.97
N GLN A 20 0.76 13.33 -17.67
CA GLN A 20 1.60 13.30 -18.87
C GLN A 20 1.03 14.14 -20.01
N VAL A 21 -0.29 14.13 -20.21
CA VAL A 21 -0.97 15.03 -21.16
C VAL A 21 -0.79 16.49 -20.75
N SER A 22 -0.95 16.79 -19.46
CA SER A 22 -0.80 18.16 -18.94
C SER A 22 0.62 18.70 -19.14
N LYS A 23 1.64 17.85 -18.97
CA LYS A 23 3.06 18.21 -19.18
C LYS A 23 3.38 18.42 -20.64
N LYS A 24 2.86 17.57 -21.54
CA LYS A 24 3.01 17.75 -22.99
C LYS A 24 2.37 19.06 -23.47
N TRP A 25 1.25 19.46 -22.89
CA TRP A 25 0.65 20.76 -23.15
C TRP A 25 1.47 21.89 -22.52
N GLY A 26 1.88 21.73 -21.27
CA GLY A 26 2.65 22.71 -20.49
C GLY A 26 4.03 23.03 -21.07
N SER A 27 4.66 22.10 -21.80
CA SER A 27 5.93 22.35 -22.49
C SER A 27 5.82 23.36 -23.64
N GLY A 28 4.61 23.72 -24.07
CA GLY A 28 4.37 24.81 -25.02
C GLY A 28 4.16 26.18 -24.39
N LEU A 29 4.15 26.29 -23.05
CA LEU A 29 3.93 27.55 -22.34
C LEU A 29 5.24 28.31 -22.11
N SER A 30 5.14 29.63 -21.98
CA SER A 30 6.29 30.49 -21.62
C SER A 30 6.79 30.28 -20.20
N THR A 31 5.99 29.65 -19.34
CA THR A 31 6.30 29.33 -17.93
C THR A 31 6.96 27.95 -17.78
N PHE A 32 7.30 27.28 -18.88
CA PHE A 32 7.96 25.99 -18.88
C PHE A 32 9.34 26.03 -18.21
N HIS A 33 9.60 25.05 -17.35
CA HIS A 33 10.85 24.89 -16.64
C HIS A 33 11.19 23.40 -16.46
N LEU A 34 12.44 23.03 -16.70
CA LEU A 34 12.95 21.67 -16.48
C LEU A 34 13.61 21.55 -15.12
N ASN A 35 13.19 20.55 -14.35
CA ASN A 35 13.70 20.32 -13.00
C ASN A 35 14.45 18.99 -12.89
N HIS A 36 15.77 19.07 -12.72
CA HIS A 36 16.67 17.91 -12.70
C HIS A 36 16.88 17.28 -11.30
N GLY A 37 16.42 17.91 -10.22
CA GLY A 37 16.60 17.40 -8.87
C GLY A 37 15.60 16.30 -8.52
N ILE A 38 15.91 15.41 -7.56
CA ILE A 38 14.95 14.39 -7.09
C ILE A 38 13.96 14.97 -6.07
N MET A 39 14.48 15.67 -5.06
CA MET A 39 13.77 16.54 -4.11
C MET A 39 14.74 17.67 -3.74
N PHE A 40 14.32 18.95 -3.86
CA PHE A 40 15.15 20.11 -3.49
C PHE A 40 16.58 20.11 -4.08
N GLY A 41 16.79 19.50 -5.26
CA GLY A 41 18.12 19.41 -5.89
C GLY A 41 19.00 18.23 -5.44
N MET A 42 18.55 17.34 -4.56
CA MET A 42 19.29 16.12 -4.21
C MET A 42 19.61 15.30 -5.46
N LEU A 43 20.84 14.78 -5.53
CA LEU A 43 21.36 13.94 -6.60
C LEU A 43 21.47 14.65 -7.98
N LYS A 44 21.45 15.98 -8.03
CA LYS A 44 21.64 16.75 -9.26
C LYS A 44 23.00 16.47 -9.93
N ASP A 45 24.06 16.31 -9.13
CA ASP A 45 25.44 16.11 -9.61
C ASP A 45 25.84 14.63 -9.72
N SER A 46 24.89 13.70 -9.50
CA SER A 46 25.14 12.27 -9.61
C SER A 46 24.98 11.78 -11.05
N SER A 47 25.62 10.65 -11.39
CA SER A 47 25.52 10.08 -12.74
C SER A 47 24.06 9.76 -13.10
N LEU A 48 23.69 9.94 -14.38
CA LEU A 48 22.34 9.67 -14.87
C LEU A 48 21.89 8.25 -14.52
N PHE A 49 22.80 7.27 -14.67
CA PHE A 49 22.56 5.88 -14.31
C PHE A 49 22.15 5.75 -12.84
N LEU A 50 22.92 6.32 -11.92
CA LEU A 50 22.61 6.26 -10.48
C LEU A 50 21.25 6.91 -10.18
N ARG A 51 21.00 8.10 -10.73
CA ARG A 51 19.74 8.82 -10.51
C ARG A 51 18.51 8.01 -10.95
N LEU A 52 18.54 7.44 -12.16
CA LEU A 52 17.42 6.65 -12.69
C LEU A 52 17.19 5.36 -11.89
N THR A 53 18.27 4.68 -11.59
CA THR A 53 18.30 3.42 -10.83
C THR A 53 17.70 3.65 -9.44
N THR A 54 18.12 4.69 -8.71
CA THR A 54 17.54 5.06 -7.41
C THR A 54 16.05 5.41 -7.51
N LEU A 55 15.65 6.25 -8.47
CA LEU A 55 14.25 6.67 -8.63
C LEU A 55 13.31 5.49 -8.92
N ALA A 56 13.69 4.64 -9.87
CA ALA A 56 12.89 3.48 -10.26
C ALA A 56 12.69 2.51 -9.08
N SER A 57 13.72 2.30 -8.28
CA SER A 57 13.66 1.35 -7.16
C SER A 57 12.92 1.88 -5.94
N ILE A 58 13.12 3.16 -5.59
CA ILE A 58 12.29 3.81 -4.56
C ILE A 58 10.82 3.77 -4.98
N PHE A 59 10.53 4.10 -6.24
CA PHE A 59 9.16 4.02 -6.75
C PHE A 59 8.60 2.59 -6.70
N GLY A 60 9.37 1.59 -7.15
CA GLY A 60 8.95 0.19 -7.12
C GLY A 60 8.59 -0.29 -5.71
N PHE A 61 9.39 0.09 -4.71
CA PHE A 61 9.10 -0.18 -3.30
C PHE A 61 7.82 0.55 -2.82
N LEU A 62 7.69 1.85 -3.10
CA LEU A 62 6.49 2.61 -2.71
C LEU A 62 5.22 2.08 -3.39
N PHE A 63 5.32 1.67 -4.65
CA PHE A 63 4.19 1.10 -5.40
C PHE A 63 3.78 -0.26 -4.85
N SER A 64 4.72 -1.12 -4.45
CA SER A 64 4.40 -2.40 -3.82
C SER A 64 3.70 -2.21 -2.47
N VAL A 65 4.20 -1.29 -1.63
CA VAL A 65 3.56 -0.91 -0.36
C VAL A 65 2.15 -0.36 -0.61
N TYR A 66 1.98 0.50 -1.61
CA TYR A 66 0.68 1.02 -2.03
C TYR A 66 -0.31 -0.10 -2.40
N LEU A 67 0.09 -1.06 -3.25
CA LEU A 67 -0.78 -2.17 -3.65
C LEU A 67 -1.20 -3.02 -2.45
N ILE A 68 -0.27 -3.31 -1.55
CA ILE A 68 -0.53 -4.03 -0.31
C ILE A 68 -1.55 -3.25 0.53
N LEU A 69 -1.31 -1.96 0.80
CA LEU A 69 -2.20 -1.15 1.62
C LEU A 69 -3.60 -0.98 0.99
N VAL A 70 -3.71 -0.80 -0.32
CA VAL A 70 -5.01 -0.76 -1.02
C VAL A 70 -5.74 -2.09 -0.90
N TYR A 71 -5.03 -3.22 -0.94
CA TYR A 71 -5.59 -4.54 -0.74
C TYR A 71 -6.05 -4.77 0.70
N LEU A 72 -5.25 -4.37 1.69
CA LEU A 72 -5.48 -4.64 3.11
C LEU A 72 -6.48 -3.67 3.77
N LEU A 73 -6.52 -2.40 3.35
CA LEU A 73 -7.42 -1.41 3.94
C LEU A 73 -8.90 -1.76 3.68
N SER A 74 -9.74 -1.50 4.69
CA SER A 74 -11.20 -1.73 4.60
C SER A 74 -11.80 -1.07 3.34
N SER A 75 -12.78 -1.75 2.74
CA SER A 75 -13.54 -1.23 1.59
C SER A 75 -14.29 0.07 1.90
N GLN A 76 -14.53 0.35 3.19
CA GLN A 76 -15.16 1.58 3.66
C GLN A 76 -14.22 2.80 3.64
N LEU A 77 -12.89 2.58 3.61
CA LEU A 77 -11.88 3.64 3.60
C LEU A 77 -11.59 4.15 2.17
N LYS A 78 -12.65 4.38 1.37
CA LYS A 78 -12.54 4.79 -0.04
C LYS A 78 -11.72 6.06 -0.23
N VAL A 79 -11.91 7.04 0.65
CA VAL A 79 -11.22 8.35 0.59
C VAL A 79 -9.73 8.21 0.95
N MET A 80 -9.37 7.32 1.87
CA MET A 80 -7.96 7.04 2.17
C MET A 80 -7.26 6.43 0.95
N LYS A 81 -7.92 5.45 0.30
CA LYS A 81 -7.39 4.83 -0.92
C LYS A 81 -7.22 5.83 -2.06
N LEU A 82 -8.19 6.74 -2.23
CA LEU A 82 -8.07 7.86 -3.19
C LEU A 82 -6.84 8.73 -2.90
N GLY A 83 -6.62 9.13 -1.64
CA GLY A 83 -5.45 9.92 -1.25
C GLY A 83 -4.13 9.20 -1.55
N MET A 84 -4.07 7.90 -1.28
CA MET A 84 -2.91 7.06 -1.61
C MET A 84 -2.68 6.92 -3.12
N THR A 85 -3.75 6.73 -3.90
CA THR A 85 -3.68 6.62 -5.36
C THR A 85 -3.21 7.92 -5.99
N LEU A 86 -3.70 9.08 -5.51
CA LEU A 86 -3.21 10.40 -5.92
C LEU A 86 -1.72 10.55 -5.63
N LEU A 87 -1.30 10.28 -4.39
CA LEU A 87 0.08 10.41 -3.97
C LEU A 87 1.04 9.57 -4.83
N ILE A 88 0.75 8.27 -4.99
CA ILE A 88 1.62 7.37 -5.75
C ILE A 88 1.62 7.67 -7.25
N SER A 89 0.49 8.12 -7.81
CA SER A 89 0.41 8.53 -9.23
C SER A 89 1.24 9.79 -9.51
N GLY A 90 1.22 10.78 -8.61
CA GLY A 90 2.06 11.97 -8.73
C GLY A 90 3.55 11.66 -8.61
N ILE A 91 3.94 10.79 -7.66
CA ILE A 91 5.33 10.30 -7.58
C ILE A 91 5.73 9.63 -8.91
N PHE A 92 4.89 8.75 -9.45
CA PHE A 92 5.21 8.06 -10.70
C PHE A 92 5.34 9.00 -11.89
N GLY A 93 4.43 9.97 -12.05
CA GLY A 93 4.47 10.93 -13.14
C GLY A 93 5.80 11.70 -13.19
N ASN A 94 6.28 12.17 -12.04
CA ASN A 94 7.58 12.85 -11.95
C ASN A 94 8.78 11.90 -12.14
N VAL A 95 8.68 10.65 -11.70
CA VAL A 95 9.72 9.62 -11.96
C VAL A 95 9.78 9.29 -13.45
N LEU A 96 8.64 9.17 -14.12
CA LEU A 96 8.52 8.85 -15.52
C LEU A 96 9.19 9.91 -16.40
N ASP A 97 8.93 11.19 -16.13
CA ASP A 97 9.61 12.28 -16.83
C ASP A 97 11.12 12.19 -16.66
N LYS A 98 11.60 11.89 -15.45
CA LYS A 98 13.05 11.78 -15.18
C LYS A 98 13.67 10.62 -15.94
N ILE A 99 12.94 9.53 -16.14
CA ILE A 99 13.38 8.38 -16.96
C ILE A 99 13.44 8.75 -18.45
N ILE A 100 12.44 9.47 -18.97
CA ILE A 100 12.31 9.76 -20.40
C ILE A 100 13.14 10.99 -20.82
N LEU A 101 13.08 12.06 -20.03
CA LEU A 101 13.60 13.39 -20.35
C LEU A 101 14.81 13.79 -19.50
N GLY A 102 15.14 13.02 -18.43
CA GLY A 102 16.19 13.39 -17.49
C GLY A 102 15.83 14.54 -16.53
N ALA A 103 14.59 15.01 -16.56
CA ALA A 103 14.05 16.10 -15.74
C ALA A 103 12.53 15.95 -15.58
N SER A 104 11.93 16.54 -14.54
CA SER A 104 10.48 16.77 -14.51
C SER A 104 10.10 18.06 -15.24
N VAL A 105 8.94 18.04 -15.90
CA VAL A 105 8.38 19.18 -16.63
C VAL A 105 7.47 19.98 -15.70
N ASP A 106 7.90 21.19 -15.33
CA ASP A 106 7.16 22.11 -14.49
C ASP A 106 6.64 23.28 -15.35
N PHE A 107 5.41 23.73 -15.13
CA PHE A 107 4.78 24.74 -16.00
C PHE A 107 3.75 25.64 -15.30
N ILE A 108 3.39 25.33 -14.06
CA ILE A 108 2.48 26.14 -13.24
C ILE A 108 3.34 27.02 -12.31
N PRO A 109 3.39 28.35 -12.53
CA PRO A 109 4.21 29.23 -11.71
C PRO A 109 3.54 29.52 -10.35
N LEU A 110 4.34 29.50 -9.28
CA LEU A 110 3.95 29.91 -7.93
C LEU A 110 5.11 30.62 -7.24
N GLY A 111 5.16 31.94 -7.42
CA GLY A 111 6.26 32.77 -6.92
C GLY A 111 7.60 32.31 -7.52
N PRO A 112 8.62 32.02 -6.71
CA PRO A 112 9.92 31.57 -7.21
C PRO A 112 9.94 30.08 -7.63
N PHE A 113 8.85 29.35 -7.41
CA PHE A 113 8.77 27.92 -7.71
C PHE A 113 7.86 27.67 -8.90
N SER A 114 8.12 26.60 -9.63
CA SER A 114 7.22 26.06 -10.66
C SER A 114 6.88 24.63 -10.30
N PHE A 115 5.66 24.21 -10.59
CA PHE A 115 5.19 22.86 -10.33
C PHE A 115 4.35 22.34 -11.48
N ASN A 116 3.93 21.09 -11.37
CA ASN A 116 3.09 20.40 -12.35
C ASN A 116 1.88 19.71 -11.68
N ILE A 117 1.07 19.03 -12.49
CA ILE A 117 -0.14 18.35 -12.00
C ILE A 117 0.21 17.15 -11.10
N ALA A 118 1.30 16.43 -11.36
CA ALA A 118 1.80 15.40 -10.46
C ALA A 118 2.11 15.95 -9.05
N ASP A 119 2.68 17.15 -8.92
CA ASP A 119 2.93 17.78 -7.61
C ASP A 119 1.62 18.10 -6.88
N VAL A 120 0.60 18.58 -7.61
CA VAL A 120 -0.75 18.81 -7.06
C VAL A 120 -1.35 17.50 -6.54
N PHE A 121 -1.22 16.40 -7.29
CA PHE A 121 -1.68 15.08 -6.83
C PHE A 121 -0.96 14.64 -5.56
N GLN A 122 0.35 14.90 -5.45
CA GLN A 122 1.11 14.60 -4.23
C GLN A 122 0.60 15.39 -3.03
N TRP A 123 0.43 16.70 -3.14
CA TRP A 123 -0.05 17.54 -2.03
C TRP A 123 -1.48 17.19 -1.61
N VAL A 124 -2.40 17.05 -2.57
CA VAL A 124 -3.80 16.68 -2.28
C VAL A 124 -3.86 15.27 -1.69
N GLY A 125 -3.12 14.32 -2.26
CA GLY A 125 -3.05 12.95 -1.76
C GLY A 125 -2.52 12.87 -0.32
N ALA A 126 -1.40 13.54 -0.05
CA ALA A 126 -0.82 13.64 1.28
C ALA A 126 -1.78 14.31 2.27
N GLY A 127 -2.41 15.43 1.89
CA GLY A 127 -3.40 16.12 2.71
C GLY A 127 -4.59 15.24 3.09
N ILE A 128 -5.12 14.48 2.14
CA ILE A 128 -6.20 13.51 2.39
C ILE A 128 -5.77 12.43 3.38
N ILE A 129 -4.57 11.85 3.17
CA ILE A 129 -4.04 10.80 4.05
C ILE A 129 -3.90 11.34 5.47
N LEU A 130 -3.21 12.47 5.64
CA LEU A 130 -3.00 13.10 6.94
C LEU A 130 -4.34 13.39 7.62
N PHE A 131 -5.26 14.05 6.93
CA PHE A 131 -6.59 14.35 7.46
C PHE A 131 -7.34 13.09 7.90
N LYS A 132 -7.27 11.99 7.13
CA LYS A 132 -7.96 10.74 7.49
C LYS A 132 -7.30 10.01 8.64
N VAL A 133 -5.97 10.05 8.76
CA VAL A 133 -5.25 9.50 9.90
C VAL A 133 -5.68 10.22 11.18
N PHE A 134 -5.74 11.55 11.17
CA PHE A 134 -6.11 12.34 12.37
C PHE A 134 -7.60 12.30 12.72
N ARG A 135 -8.51 12.23 11.73
CA ARG A 135 -9.97 12.30 11.99
C ARG A 135 -10.69 10.95 12.10
N LYS A 136 -10.06 9.85 11.69
CA LYS A 136 -10.64 8.49 11.75
C LYS A 136 -9.73 7.53 12.53
N GLU A 137 -9.21 8.00 13.65
CA GLU A 137 -8.30 7.22 14.50
C GLU A 137 -8.95 5.90 14.95
N ASP A 138 -10.24 5.91 15.28
CA ASP A 138 -10.98 4.73 15.75
C ASP A 138 -11.20 3.67 14.66
N VAL A 139 -11.43 4.06 13.41
CA VAL A 139 -11.66 3.07 12.33
C VAL A 139 -10.34 2.44 11.87
N ILE A 140 -9.24 3.18 12.01
CA ILE A 140 -7.90 2.80 11.53
C ILE A 140 -7.11 2.06 12.63
N TRP A 141 -7.07 2.61 13.85
CA TRP A 141 -6.24 2.13 14.97
C TRP A 141 -7.03 1.34 16.02
N TYR A 142 -8.30 1.68 16.29
CA TYR A 142 -9.10 1.08 17.37
C TYR A 142 -10.55 0.76 16.97
N PRO A 143 -10.81 -0.22 16.08
CA PRO A 143 -12.18 -0.53 15.68
C PRO A 143 -13.00 -0.92 16.91
N GLY A 144 -14.01 -0.12 17.22
CA GLY A 144 -14.83 -0.20 18.42
C GLY A 144 -15.57 -1.52 18.54
N ASN A 145 -14.93 -2.50 19.18
CA ASN A 145 -15.52 -3.52 20.07
C ASN A 145 -14.47 -4.61 20.37
N LYS A 146 -13.54 -4.30 21.28
CA LYS A 146 -12.64 -5.29 21.88
C LYS A 146 -13.36 -6.05 23.00
N ARG A 147 -14.23 -7.01 22.63
CA ARG A 147 -14.46 -8.21 23.44
C ARG A 147 -14.30 -9.44 22.53
N GLY A 148 -13.17 -10.13 22.68
CA GLY A 148 -12.82 -11.36 21.95
C GLY A 148 -11.31 -11.56 21.82
N ARG A 149 -10.85 -12.82 21.91
CA ARG A 149 -9.44 -13.20 21.63
C ARG A 149 -9.13 -12.89 20.16
N VAL A 150 -8.03 -12.18 19.88
CA VAL A 150 -7.59 -11.79 18.51
C VAL A 150 -7.33 -13.01 17.60
N LEU A 151 -7.04 -14.17 18.21
CA LEU A 151 -6.82 -15.44 17.52
C LEU A 151 -8.02 -16.35 17.70
N VAL A 152 -8.86 -16.43 16.68
CA VAL A 152 -10.08 -17.24 16.67
C VAL A 152 -9.92 -18.44 15.73
N PHE A 153 -9.38 -18.21 14.53
CA PHE A 153 -9.16 -19.26 13.53
C PHE A 153 -7.67 -19.37 13.17
N ARG A 154 -6.89 -19.78 14.18
CA ARG A 154 -5.41 -19.73 14.20
C ARG A 154 -4.77 -20.24 12.92
N LYS A 155 -5.18 -21.42 12.43
CA LYS A 155 -4.59 -22.05 11.23
C LYS A 155 -4.71 -21.16 9.99
N GLU A 156 -5.90 -20.60 9.75
CA GLU A 156 -6.14 -19.74 8.58
C GLU A 156 -5.52 -18.34 8.74
N GLN A 157 -5.56 -17.78 9.95
CA GLN A 157 -4.90 -16.50 10.25
C GLN A 157 -3.38 -16.60 10.04
N PHE A 158 -2.77 -17.70 10.48
CA PHE A 158 -1.33 -17.96 10.30
C PHE A 158 -0.97 -18.18 8.83
N ARG A 159 -1.79 -18.94 8.09
CA ARG A 159 -1.62 -19.14 6.63
C ARG A 159 -1.69 -17.82 5.87
N PHE A 160 -2.64 -16.96 6.23
CA PHE A 160 -2.77 -15.63 5.64
C PHE A 160 -1.55 -14.75 5.94
N ALA A 161 -1.17 -14.66 7.22
CA ALA A 161 0.00 -13.88 7.65
C ALA A 161 1.29 -14.38 6.98
N ALA A 162 1.49 -15.70 6.91
CA ALA A 162 2.66 -16.29 6.26
C ALA A 162 2.74 -15.97 4.76
N LYS A 163 1.61 -16.04 4.02
CA LYS A 163 1.57 -15.66 2.60
C LYS A 163 1.89 -14.18 2.39
N LEU A 164 1.37 -13.31 3.26
CA LEU A 164 1.65 -11.87 3.22
C LEU A 164 3.13 -11.58 3.49
N THR A 165 3.70 -12.17 4.54
CA THR A 165 5.12 -12.04 4.88
C THR A 165 6.02 -12.59 3.78
N LEU A 166 5.67 -13.73 3.18
CA LEU A 166 6.43 -14.30 2.08
C LEU A 166 6.49 -13.34 0.88
N ALA A 167 5.36 -12.75 0.49
CA ALA A 167 5.33 -11.77 -0.59
C ALA A 167 6.23 -10.57 -0.29
N VAL A 168 6.22 -10.09 0.96
CA VAL A 168 7.11 -9.00 1.40
C VAL A 168 8.57 -9.42 1.34
N LEU A 169 8.94 -10.58 1.89
CA LEU A 169 10.32 -11.08 1.86
C LEU A 169 10.84 -11.26 0.43
N CYS A 170 10.02 -11.76 -0.49
CA CYS A 170 10.38 -11.84 -1.90
C CYS A 170 10.61 -10.46 -2.51
N SER A 171 9.75 -9.49 -2.24
CA SER A 171 9.92 -8.12 -2.74
C SER A 171 11.15 -7.42 -2.15
N SER A 172 11.42 -7.62 -0.85
CA SER A 172 12.61 -7.12 -0.16
C SER A 172 13.87 -7.79 -0.71
N LEU A 173 13.84 -9.09 -1.05
CA LEU A 173 15.01 -9.72 -1.66
C LEU A 173 15.39 -9.06 -2.99
N ILE A 174 14.41 -8.82 -3.86
CA ILE A 174 14.63 -8.16 -5.15
C ILE A 174 15.18 -6.74 -4.94
N PHE A 175 14.58 -5.97 -4.03
CA PHE A 175 15.02 -4.62 -3.70
C PHE A 175 16.42 -4.60 -3.06
N GLY A 176 16.74 -5.59 -2.22
CA GLY A 176 18.03 -5.74 -1.56
C GLY A 176 19.16 -6.03 -2.53
N ILE A 177 18.95 -6.96 -3.48
CA ILE A 177 19.90 -7.25 -4.56
C ILE A 177 20.18 -5.96 -5.36
N PHE A 178 19.11 -5.24 -5.72
CA PHE A 178 19.24 -3.98 -6.41
C PHE A 178 20.08 -2.96 -5.60
N CYS A 179 19.78 -2.76 -4.31
CA CYS A 179 20.50 -1.79 -3.49
C CYS A 179 21.97 -2.20 -3.30
N PHE A 180 22.25 -3.49 -3.19
CA PHE A 180 23.61 -4.02 -3.12
C PHE A 180 24.39 -3.68 -4.39
N SER A 181 23.84 -4.00 -5.57
CA SER A 181 24.46 -3.67 -6.86
C SER A 181 24.66 -2.17 -7.04
N PHE A 182 23.70 -1.36 -6.58
CA PHE A 182 23.79 0.10 -6.62
C PHE A 182 24.93 0.64 -5.76
N VAL A 183 25.01 0.24 -4.49
CA VAL A 183 26.09 0.67 -3.58
C VAL A 183 27.45 0.20 -4.12
N GLN A 184 27.52 -1.02 -4.65
CA GLN A 184 28.72 -1.54 -5.28
C GLN A 184 29.17 -0.66 -6.47
N ALA A 185 28.26 -0.26 -7.36
CA ALA A 185 28.57 0.61 -8.49
C ALA A 185 29.10 1.98 -8.04
N VAL A 186 28.44 2.62 -7.06
CA VAL A 186 28.85 3.92 -6.51
C VAL A 186 30.26 3.86 -5.91
N LEU A 187 30.52 2.84 -5.09
CA LEU A 187 31.81 2.66 -4.43
C LEU A 187 32.94 2.44 -5.45
N PHE A 188 32.63 1.73 -6.54
CA PHE A 188 33.57 1.47 -7.63
C PHE A 188 33.88 2.74 -8.44
N GLU A 189 32.85 3.50 -8.85
CA GLU A 189 33.02 4.76 -9.61
C GLU A 189 33.86 5.79 -8.85
N ASN A 190 33.67 5.89 -7.53
CA ASN A 190 34.37 6.86 -6.69
C ASN A 190 35.76 6.39 -6.22
N ARG A 191 36.22 5.21 -6.63
CA ARG A 191 37.49 4.59 -6.19
C ARG A 191 37.61 4.42 -4.66
N VAL A 192 36.48 4.33 -3.95
CA VAL A 192 36.41 4.08 -2.49
C VAL A 192 35.91 2.66 -2.21
N PHE A 193 36.11 1.75 -3.17
CA PHE A 193 35.63 0.38 -3.05
C PHE A 193 36.31 -0.34 -1.88
N ASN A 194 35.51 -0.72 -0.89
CA ASN A 194 35.92 -1.55 0.23
C ASN A 194 34.82 -2.57 0.51
N SER A 195 35.18 -3.85 0.52
CA SER A 195 34.26 -4.98 0.74
C SER A 195 33.56 -4.90 2.10
N GLN A 196 34.18 -4.26 3.09
CA GLN A 196 33.62 -4.08 4.42
C GLN A 196 32.33 -3.22 4.41
N TYR A 197 32.24 -2.21 3.52
CA TYR A 197 31.03 -1.39 3.40
C TYR A 197 29.84 -2.19 2.85
N LEU A 198 30.09 -3.06 1.87
CA LEU A 198 29.06 -3.95 1.30
C LEU A 198 28.62 -5.01 2.31
N TRP A 199 29.53 -5.50 3.15
CA TRP A 199 29.22 -6.43 4.23
C TRP A 199 28.31 -5.79 5.28
N HIS A 200 28.66 -4.61 5.78
CA HIS A 200 27.85 -3.86 6.74
C HIS A 200 26.46 -3.53 6.16
N PHE A 201 26.40 -3.07 4.91
CA PHE A 201 25.14 -2.84 4.21
C PHE A 201 24.27 -4.11 4.16
N SER A 202 24.84 -5.25 3.78
CA SER A 202 24.12 -6.51 3.64
C SER A 202 23.55 -7.01 4.98
N ILE A 203 24.32 -6.89 6.06
CA ILE A 203 23.87 -7.23 7.41
C ILE A 203 22.72 -6.31 7.84
N SER A 204 22.90 -5.00 7.73
CA SER A 204 21.88 -4.03 8.14
C SER A 204 20.59 -4.20 7.35
N TYR A 205 20.70 -4.43 6.03
CA TYR A 205 19.54 -4.66 5.16
C TYR A 205 18.79 -5.94 5.53
N THR A 206 19.52 -7.03 5.78
CA THR A 206 18.92 -8.31 6.19
C THR A 206 18.19 -8.17 7.52
N PHE A 207 18.83 -7.53 8.50
CA PHE A 207 18.23 -7.30 9.81
C PHE A 207 16.94 -6.46 9.73
N LEU A 208 16.96 -5.37 8.96
CA LEU A 208 15.79 -4.51 8.76
C LEU A 208 14.66 -5.26 8.04
N THR A 209 14.99 -6.09 7.05
CA THR A 209 14.04 -6.93 6.32
C THR A 209 13.36 -7.95 7.24
N LEU A 210 14.11 -8.57 8.15
CA LEU A 210 13.56 -9.51 9.14
C LEU A 210 12.60 -8.80 10.10
N ILE A 211 12.98 -7.65 10.65
CA ILE A 211 12.11 -6.84 11.51
C ILE A 211 10.82 -6.47 10.78
N PHE A 212 10.94 -5.98 9.55
CA PHE A 212 9.78 -5.61 8.75
C PHE A 212 8.89 -6.82 8.46
N GLY A 213 9.48 -7.97 8.12
CA GLY A 213 8.77 -9.24 7.94
C GLY A 213 8.00 -9.67 9.19
N THR A 214 8.58 -9.53 10.38
CA THR A 214 7.91 -9.80 11.67
C THR A 214 6.74 -8.85 11.90
N ILE A 215 6.90 -7.55 11.67
CA ILE A 215 5.82 -6.55 11.81
C ILE A 215 4.67 -6.89 10.86
N VAL A 216 4.98 -7.23 9.60
CA VAL A 216 3.98 -7.64 8.59
C VAL A 216 3.26 -8.92 9.02
N PHE A 217 3.99 -9.90 9.58
CA PHE A 217 3.41 -11.13 10.07
C PHE A 217 2.39 -10.88 11.19
N LEU A 218 2.79 -10.11 12.20
CA LEU A 218 1.92 -9.72 13.32
C LEU A 218 0.71 -8.92 12.83
N SER A 219 0.93 -7.99 11.91
CA SER A 219 -0.15 -7.20 11.28
C SER A 219 -1.11 -8.09 10.50
N GLY A 220 -0.61 -9.11 9.80
CA GLY A 220 -1.41 -10.11 9.10
C GLY A 220 -2.29 -10.94 10.04
N LEU A 221 -1.80 -11.30 11.22
CA LEU A 221 -2.61 -11.97 12.25
C LEU A 221 -3.76 -11.08 12.75
N ILE A 222 -3.49 -9.80 13.00
CA ILE A 222 -4.50 -8.84 13.44
C ILE A 222 -5.53 -8.58 12.33
N LEU A 223 -5.07 -8.37 11.10
CA LEU A 223 -5.96 -8.06 9.98
C LEU A 223 -6.84 -9.24 9.59
N SER A 224 -6.29 -10.45 9.60
CA SER A 224 -7.05 -11.67 9.27
C SER A 224 -8.21 -11.91 10.22
N HIS A 225 -8.23 -11.33 11.43
CA HIS A 225 -9.36 -11.42 12.35
C HIS A 225 -10.67 -10.91 11.72
N LYS A 226 -10.64 -9.81 10.94
CA LYS A 226 -11.85 -9.24 10.29
C LYS A 226 -12.48 -10.16 9.25
N THR A 227 -11.73 -11.14 8.76
CA THR A 227 -12.16 -12.14 7.77
C THR A 227 -12.46 -13.49 8.43
N ALA A 228 -11.58 -13.92 9.34
CA ALA A 228 -11.68 -15.20 10.02
C ALA A 228 -12.73 -15.24 11.13
N GLY A 229 -12.92 -14.13 11.85
CA GLY A 229 -13.89 -14.02 12.94
C GLY A 229 -15.33 -14.28 12.48
N PRO A 230 -15.82 -13.60 11.42
CA PRO A 230 -17.17 -13.80 10.88
C PRO A 230 -17.44 -15.22 10.41
N ILE A 231 -16.47 -15.80 9.69
CA ILE A 231 -16.56 -17.17 9.18
C ILE A 231 -16.63 -18.17 10.34
N TYR A 232 -15.76 -18.01 11.34
CA TYR A 232 -15.75 -18.89 12.50
C TYR A 232 -17.04 -18.78 13.33
N ALA A 233 -17.51 -17.55 13.56
CA ALA A 233 -18.78 -17.32 14.25
C ALA A 233 -19.96 -17.96 13.50
N PHE A 234 -19.98 -17.84 12.17
CA PHE A 234 -21.00 -18.45 11.33
C PHE A 234 -20.97 -19.99 11.39
N ILE A 235 -19.77 -20.61 11.30
CA ILE A 235 -19.62 -22.07 11.44
C ILE A 235 -20.15 -22.55 12.80
N ASN A 236 -19.81 -21.86 13.89
CA ASN A 236 -20.30 -22.24 15.22
C ASN A 236 -21.81 -22.07 15.32
N TYR A 237 -22.37 -20.99 14.78
CA TYR A 237 -23.82 -20.77 14.75
C TYR A 237 -24.56 -21.89 14.00
N LEU A 238 -24.04 -22.34 12.85
CA LEU A 238 -24.61 -23.47 12.11
C LEU A 238 -24.51 -24.78 12.89
N ASN A 239 -23.38 -25.06 13.55
CA ASN A 239 -23.23 -26.27 14.36
C ASN A 239 -24.20 -26.30 15.54
N ASP A 240 -24.43 -25.15 16.19
CA ASP A 240 -25.40 -25.05 17.27
C ASP A 240 -26.85 -25.22 16.79
N LEU A 241 -27.20 -24.67 15.61
CA LEU A 241 -28.49 -24.88 14.96
C LEU A 241 -28.73 -26.36 14.64
N ILE A 242 -27.73 -27.04 14.09
CA ILE A 242 -27.77 -28.49 13.79
C ILE A 242 -27.92 -29.30 15.08
N ALA A 243 -27.29 -28.87 16.17
CA ALA A 243 -27.42 -29.48 17.49
C ALA A 243 -28.75 -29.17 18.20
N GLY A 244 -29.64 -28.38 17.58
CA GLY A 244 -30.96 -28.03 18.14
C GLY A 244 -30.91 -27.04 19.30
N LYS A 245 -29.81 -26.30 19.49
CA LYS A 245 -29.72 -25.30 20.55
C LYS A 245 -30.48 -24.04 20.14
N GLU A 246 -31.26 -23.49 21.07
CA GLU A 246 -31.81 -22.14 20.91
C GLU A 246 -30.66 -21.13 20.98
N ASN A 247 -30.43 -20.43 19.86
CA ASN A 247 -29.46 -19.37 19.79
C ASN A 247 -30.15 -18.05 19.38
N PRO A 248 -29.69 -16.91 19.90
CA PRO A 248 -30.14 -15.61 19.42
C PRO A 248 -29.82 -15.44 17.93
N LYS A 249 -30.57 -14.56 17.24
CA LYS A 249 -30.34 -14.25 15.81
C LYS A 249 -28.85 -13.98 15.55
N PHE A 250 -28.30 -14.67 14.56
CA PHE A 250 -26.92 -14.48 14.15
C PHE A 250 -26.70 -13.04 13.67
N LYS A 251 -25.74 -12.35 14.29
CA LYS A 251 -25.37 -10.99 13.96
C LYS A 251 -23.86 -10.81 14.03
N LEU A 252 -23.30 -10.18 13.01
CA LEU A 252 -21.89 -9.87 12.87
C LEU A 252 -21.59 -8.43 13.33
N ARG A 253 -20.32 -8.13 13.57
CA ARG A 253 -19.91 -6.81 14.09
C ARG A 253 -19.90 -5.80 12.95
N GLU A 254 -20.16 -4.53 13.27
CA GLU A 254 -19.96 -3.46 12.28
C GLU A 254 -18.48 -3.40 11.85
N GLY A 255 -18.23 -3.57 10.55
CA GLY A 255 -16.88 -3.57 9.97
C GLY A 255 -16.23 -4.95 9.79
N ASP A 256 -16.92 -6.03 10.19
CA ASP A 256 -16.56 -7.39 9.79
C ASP A 256 -16.75 -7.59 8.28
N ASN A 257 -15.93 -8.45 7.68
CA ASN A 257 -16.15 -8.90 6.31
C ASN A 257 -17.32 -9.91 6.26
N TYR A 258 -17.94 -10.06 5.08
CA TYR A 258 -19.04 -11.02 4.85
C TYR A 258 -20.31 -10.78 5.69
N LEU A 259 -20.72 -9.53 5.90
CA LEU A 259 -21.99 -9.19 6.57
C LEU A 259 -23.22 -9.88 5.94
N GLU A 260 -23.13 -10.27 4.66
CA GLU A 260 -24.15 -11.06 3.97
C GLU A 260 -24.43 -12.43 4.61
N LEU A 261 -23.51 -12.98 5.41
CA LEU A 261 -23.72 -14.20 6.19
C LEU A 261 -24.88 -14.08 7.18
N GLU A 262 -25.23 -12.87 7.64
CA GLU A 262 -26.43 -12.66 8.47
C GLU A 262 -27.72 -13.04 7.74
N LYS A 263 -27.81 -12.72 6.45
CA LYS A 263 -28.98 -13.08 5.63
C LYS A 263 -29.04 -14.58 5.39
N VAL A 264 -27.88 -15.19 5.10
CA VAL A 264 -27.78 -16.64 4.88
C VAL A 264 -28.15 -17.39 6.17
N ALA A 265 -27.68 -16.93 7.33
CA ALA A 265 -28.04 -17.49 8.63
C ALA A 265 -29.56 -17.50 8.84
N ALA A 266 -30.22 -16.36 8.60
CA ALA A 266 -31.67 -16.25 8.74
C ALA A 266 -32.45 -17.16 7.78
N GLN A 267 -31.96 -17.32 6.54
CA GLN A 267 -32.57 -18.23 5.56
C GLN A 267 -32.45 -19.69 6.00
N VAL A 268 -31.28 -20.10 6.50
CA VAL A 268 -31.03 -21.47 6.99
C VAL A 268 -31.90 -21.78 8.20
N GLU A 269 -31.96 -20.87 9.18
CA GLU A 269 -32.82 -21.02 10.36
C GLU A 269 -34.29 -21.15 9.96
N GLY A 270 -34.78 -20.30 9.05
CA GLY A 270 -36.15 -20.36 8.55
C GLY A 270 -36.48 -21.68 7.84
N HIS A 271 -35.56 -22.21 7.04
CA HIS A 271 -35.76 -23.49 6.35
C HIS A 271 -35.78 -24.69 7.30
N LEU A 272 -34.94 -24.67 8.35
CA LEU A 272 -34.90 -25.72 9.37
C LEU A 272 -36.19 -25.72 10.21
N LYS A 273 -36.68 -24.54 10.62
CA LYS A 273 -37.95 -24.42 11.36
C LYS A 273 -39.17 -24.82 10.52
N ALA A 274 -39.14 -24.62 9.21
CA ALA A 274 -40.23 -25.03 8.32
C ALA A 274 -40.30 -26.55 8.09
N LYS A 275 -39.27 -27.31 8.49
CA LYS A 275 -39.18 -28.77 8.34
C LYS A 275 -39.39 -29.55 9.64
N GLN A 276 -39.49 -28.87 10.78
CA GLN A 276 -39.89 -29.44 12.08
C GLN A 276 -41.40 -29.34 12.23
#